data_AF-A0A2B7WGH1-F1
#
_entry.id   AF-A0A2B7WGH1-F1
#
_cell.length_a   1.000
_cell.length_b   1.000
_cell.length_c   1.000
_cell.angle_alpha   90.00
_cell.angle_beta   90.00
_cell.angle_gamma   90.00
#
_symmetry.space_group_name_H-M   'P 1'
#
loop_
_entity.id
_entity.type
_entity.pdbx_description
1 polymer ?
#
loop_
_entity_poly.entity_id
_entity_poly.type
_entity_poly.pdbx_seq_one_letter_code
_entity_poly.pdbx_strand_id
1 'polypeptide(L)'
;MRVDDGAFVMGAGIPSGVLRFAGHMVLGMYMGGASTTYNYIKNHAAIVQQSPFNPNTFYLGYIASKWSRIGFWWNFVMWIPTMMAPSLYITIIGLVDTTVMVYFAIATVRQATYIPHSSEPCKNADTWQVPMNGNESYFHVLQTLNTYKDNPDMNVPSDKICKDFVSQWKFGIGSLVIYILVSFFNTIVCMGLSIDGVRRRMTPEMKREEPFVFSALKVIFFVPFCFLSLVFRVFWGLMDYLPNPVLSRCRFGARCMSKMSQFVYVPIHDRLQKYSISFPFLKRSQPLPAPALPAPMMVQAKAESESERAPLARFLHIDILTLVAQHLHYQDLVNLSLASKEMRQTVFPYGHSGGGPGILRIYACGNATKTGCFVCRMPICR
;
A
#
# COMPACT_ATOMS: atom_id res chain seq x y z
N MET A 1 9.56 15.75 17.19
CA MET A 1 9.29 16.16 15.79
C MET A 1 9.49 14.93 14.91
N ARG A 2 8.54 14.55 14.03
CA ARG A 2 8.51 13.19 13.48
C ARG A 2 9.41 13.01 12.26
N VAL A 3 10.10 11.88 12.21
CA VAL A 3 10.94 11.40 11.10
C VAL A 3 10.10 11.26 9.82
N ASP A 4 8.83 10.88 9.96
CA ASP A 4 7.91 10.63 8.84
C ASP A 4 7.75 11.83 7.91
N ASP A 5 7.60 13.05 8.42
CA ASP A 5 7.37 14.23 7.59
C ASP A 5 8.63 14.62 6.76
N GLY A 6 9.79 14.02 7.03
CA GLY A 6 11.04 14.29 6.31
C GLY A 6 11.22 13.46 5.05
N ALA A 7 10.70 12.23 5.05
CA ALA A 7 10.83 11.32 3.92
C ALA A 7 9.88 11.66 2.74
N PHE A 8 9.00 12.66 2.91
CA PHE A 8 7.99 13.04 1.94
C PHE A 8 8.35 14.37 1.27
N VAL A 9 9.14 14.29 0.19
CA VAL A 9 9.41 15.45 -0.67
C VAL A 9 8.39 15.46 -1.82
N MET A 10 7.59 16.53 -1.91
CA MET A 10 6.61 16.71 -2.99
C MET A 10 7.31 17.14 -4.28
N GLY A 11 6.73 16.77 -5.43
CA GLY A 11 7.24 17.17 -6.76
C GLY A 11 8.48 16.40 -7.25
N ALA A 12 9.02 15.47 -6.44
CA ALA A 12 10.15 14.62 -6.84
C ALA A 12 9.87 13.79 -8.10
N GLY A 13 8.60 13.50 -8.38
CA GLY A 13 8.18 12.69 -9.53
C GLY A 13 7.91 13.45 -10.82
N ILE A 14 8.10 14.78 -10.86
CA ILE A 14 7.85 15.58 -12.07
C ILE A 14 8.69 15.10 -13.27
N PRO A 15 10.02 14.88 -13.15
CA PRO A 15 10.82 14.38 -14.27
C PRO A 15 10.32 13.04 -14.81
N SER A 16 9.95 12.14 -13.89
CA SER A 16 9.36 10.85 -14.23
C SER A 16 8.01 10.99 -14.92
N GLY A 17 7.15 11.90 -14.46
CA GLY A 17 5.87 12.21 -15.12
C GLY A 17 6.02 12.68 -16.56
N VAL A 18 7.03 13.52 -16.84
CA VAL A 18 7.35 13.97 -18.21
C VAL A 18 7.83 12.80 -19.08
N LEU A 19 8.70 11.94 -18.55
CA LEU A 19 9.15 10.73 -19.25
C LEU A 19 8.00 9.76 -19.52
N ARG A 20 7.09 9.56 -18.56
CA ARG A 20 5.89 8.74 -18.72
C ARG A 20 5.00 9.31 -19.83
N PHE A 21 4.82 10.64 -19.88
CA PHE A 21 4.06 11.28 -20.96
C PHE A 21 4.64 10.94 -22.34
N ALA A 22 5.94 11.18 -22.53
CA ALA A 22 6.65 10.84 -23.77
C ALA A 22 6.59 9.33 -24.09
N GLY A 23 6.63 8.48 -23.06
CA GLY A 23 6.57 7.04 -23.16
C GLY A 23 5.26 6.49 -23.75
N HIS A 24 4.13 7.18 -23.62
CA HIS A 24 2.83 6.66 -24.07
C HIS A 24 2.83 6.26 -25.54
N MET A 25 3.41 7.10 -26.40
CA MET A 25 3.41 6.87 -27.84
C MET A 25 4.27 5.65 -28.20
N VAL A 26 5.49 5.58 -27.65
CA VAL A 26 6.44 4.50 -27.89
C VAL A 26 5.93 3.17 -27.34
N LEU A 27 5.40 3.16 -26.12
CA LEU A 27 4.80 1.99 -25.48
C LEU A 27 3.55 1.52 -26.22
N GLY A 28 2.72 2.46 -26.70
CA GLY A 28 1.52 2.15 -27.47
C GLY A 28 1.86 1.44 -28.79
N MET A 29 2.84 1.96 -29.52
CA MET A 29 3.35 1.32 -30.75
C MET A 29 3.97 -0.05 -30.45
N TYR A 30 4.78 -0.18 -29.39
CA TYR A 30 5.35 -1.45 -28.98
C TYR A 30 4.28 -2.47 -28.59
N MET A 31 3.28 -2.07 -27.80
CA MET A 31 2.15 -2.92 -27.39
C MET A 31 1.34 -3.42 -28.60
N GLY A 32 1.06 -2.53 -29.56
CA GLY A 32 0.37 -2.88 -30.79
C GLY A 32 1.15 -3.90 -31.61
N GLY A 33 2.41 -3.59 -31.93
CA GLY A 33 3.28 -4.48 -32.70
C GLY A 33 3.49 -5.83 -32.01
N ALA A 34 3.78 -5.84 -30.71
CA ALA A 34 4.00 -7.07 -29.96
C ALA A 34 2.74 -7.94 -29.85
N SER A 35 1.56 -7.33 -29.75
CA SER A 35 0.29 -8.07 -29.74
C SER A 35 0.00 -8.71 -31.09
N THR A 36 0.18 -7.96 -32.19
CA THR A 36 0.00 -8.47 -33.56
C THR A 36 0.94 -9.64 -33.83
N THR A 37 2.24 -9.46 -33.57
CA THR A 37 3.26 -10.51 -33.75
C THR A 37 2.99 -11.73 -32.88
N TYR A 38 2.59 -11.55 -31.62
CA TYR A 38 2.26 -12.67 -30.75
C TYR A 38 1.04 -13.45 -31.24
N ASN A 39 -0.05 -12.77 -31.62
CA ASN A 39 -1.24 -13.44 -32.17
C ASN A 39 -0.89 -14.22 -33.44
N TYR A 40 -0.03 -13.63 -34.26
CA TYR A 40 0.47 -14.26 -35.48
C TYR A 40 1.26 -15.55 -35.20
N ILE A 41 2.24 -15.51 -34.30
CA ILE A 41 3.01 -16.70 -33.89
C ILE A 41 2.11 -17.71 -33.17
N LYS A 42 1.16 -17.26 -32.34
CA LYS A 42 0.25 -18.13 -31.58
C LYS A 42 -0.58 -19.02 -32.47
N ASN A 43 -1.11 -18.49 -33.57
CA ASN A 43 -1.92 -19.27 -34.52
C ASN A 43 -1.10 -20.35 -35.24
N HIS A 44 0.23 -20.21 -35.26
CA HIS A 44 1.15 -21.11 -35.97
C HIS A 44 2.21 -21.75 -35.07
N ALA A 45 1.95 -21.80 -33.76
CA ALA A 45 2.94 -22.20 -32.76
C ALA A 45 3.54 -23.59 -33.03
N ALA A 46 2.74 -24.51 -33.55
CA ALA A 46 3.17 -25.88 -33.85
C ALA A 46 4.29 -25.96 -34.90
N ILE A 47 4.38 -24.98 -35.81
CA ILE A 47 5.37 -24.98 -36.91
C ILE A 47 6.56 -24.09 -36.54
N VAL A 48 6.26 -22.90 -36.00
CA VAL A 48 7.27 -21.87 -35.68
C VAL A 48 8.21 -22.28 -34.53
N GLN A 49 7.82 -23.25 -33.70
CA GLN A 49 8.64 -23.77 -32.59
C GLN A 49 9.50 -24.99 -32.96
N GLN A 50 9.29 -25.60 -34.13
CA GLN A 50 10.04 -26.80 -34.50
C GLN A 50 11.49 -26.44 -34.84
N SER A 51 12.40 -27.39 -34.56
CA SER A 51 13.78 -27.33 -35.09
C SER A 51 13.68 -27.19 -36.61
N PRO A 52 14.37 -26.21 -37.23
CA PRO A 52 15.59 -25.54 -36.79
C PRO A 52 15.42 -24.16 -36.15
N PHE A 53 14.19 -23.70 -35.95
CA PHE A 53 13.92 -22.37 -35.42
C PHE A 53 14.14 -22.29 -33.90
N ASN A 54 14.28 -21.06 -33.39
CA ASN A 54 14.48 -20.86 -31.95
C ASN A 54 13.24 -21.34 -31.18
N PRO A 55 13.36 -22.35 -30.30
CA PRO A 55 12.22 -22.94 -29.61
C PRO A 55 11.52 -21.94 -28.67
N ASN A 56 12.21 -20.87 -28.27
CA ASN A 56 11.68 -19.87 -27.36
C ASN A 56 10.88 -18.75 -28.05
N THR A 57 10.74 -18.77 -29.37
CA THR A 57 10.11 -17.66 -30.12
C THR A 57 8.69 -17.37 -29.66
N PHE A 58 7.88 -18.41 -29.43
CA PHE A 58 6.52 -18.26 -28.91
C PHE A 58 6.49 -17.70 -27.49
N TYR A 59 7.34 -18.22 -26.60
CA TYR A 59 7.42 -17.75 -25.22
C TYR A 59 7.88 -16.30 -25.13
N LEU A 60 8.88 -15.91 -25.93
CA LEU A 60 9.37 -14.54 -26.00
C LEU A 60 8.35 -13.58 -26.61
N GLY A 61 7.62 -14.01 -27.64
CA GLY A 61 6.47 -13.27 -28.17
C GLY A 61 5.37 -13.05 -27.13
N TYR A 62 5.07 -14.07 -26.33
CA TYR A 62 4.11 -13.98 -25.22
C TYR A 62 4.58 -12.99 -24.14
N ILE A 63 5.85 -13.07 -23.70
CA ILE A 63 6.41 -12.11 -22.74
C ILE A 63 6.31 -10.69 -23.29
N ALA A 64 6.77 -10.46 -24.52
CA ALA A 64 6.75 -9.14 -25.14
C ALA A 64 5.33 -8.58 -25.21
N SER A 65 4.36 -9.36 -25.69
CA SER A 65 2.95 -8.96 -25.77
C SER A 65 2.32 -8.67 -24.39
N LYS A 66 2.53 -9.57 -23.42
CA LYS A 66 1.94 -9.44 -22.08
C LYS A 66 2.54 -8.24 -21.33
N TRP A 67 3.86 -8.14 -21.30
CA TRP A 67 4.53 -7.08 -20.53
C TRP A 67 4.45 -5.72 -21.21
N SER A 68 4.41 -5.64 -22.55
CA SER A 68 4.14 -4.36 -23.23
C SER A 68 2.74 -3.83 -22.91
N ARG A 69 1.74 -4.72 -22.84
CA ARG A 69 0.38 -4.37 -22.41
C ARG A 69 0.33 -3.90 -20.97
N ILE A 70 0.95 -4.64 -20.04
CA ILE A 70 1.04 -4.25 -18.63
C ILE A 70 1.76 -2.91 -18.51
N GLY A 71 2.91 -2.76 -19.17
CA GLY A 71 3.72 -1.54 -19.15
C GLY A 71 3.01 -0.32 -19.72
N PHE A 72 2.21 -0.48 -20.78
CA PHE A 72 1.40 0.60 -21.35
C PHE A 72 0.33 1.08 -20.37
N TRP A 73 -0.51 0.17 -19.86
CA TRP A 73 -1.58 0.52 -18.93
C TRP A 73 -1.05 1.03 -17.58
N TRP A 74 0.02 0.43 -17.08
CA TRP A 74 0.72 0.90 -15.88
C TRP A 74 1.25 2.33 -16.09
N ASN A 75 1.89 2.60 -17.23
CA ASN A 75 2.37 3.93 -17.56
C ASN A 75 1.25 4.97 -17.58
N PHE A 76 0.12 4.60 -18.19
CA PHE A 76 -1.07 5.45 -18.29
C PHE A 76 -1.68 5.77 -16.91
N VAL A 77 -1.93 4.74 -16.10
CA VAL A 77 -2.52 4.90 -14.76
C VAL A 77 -1.60 5.68 -13.82
N MET A 78 -0.29 5.45 -13.89
CA MET A 78 0.67 6.05 -12.96
C MET A 78 1.21 7.41 -13.40
N TRP A 79 0.85 7.91 -14.58
CA TRP A 79 1.35 9.18 -15.09
C TRP A 79 1.08 10.37 -14.14
N ILE A 80 -0.19 10.68 -13.88
CA ILE A 80 -0.59 11.79 -13.01
C ILE A 80 -0.22 11.50 -11.53
N PRO A 81 -0.50 10.31 -10.98
CA PRO A 81 -0.14 10.01 -9.59
C PRO A 81 1.34 10.17 -9.29
N THR A 82 2.24 9.84 -10.22
CA THR A 82 3.70 9.99 -10.01
C THR A 82 4.08 11.45 -9.77
N MET A 83 3.42 12.41 -10.42
CA MET A 83 3.73 13.84 -10.24
C MET A 83 3.22 14.39 -8.91
N MET A 84 2.12 13.85 -8.40
CA MET A 84 1.47 14.31 -7.17
C MET A 84 1.97 13.58 -5.92
N ALA A 85 2.55 12.40 -6.08
CA ALA A 85 2.97 11.57 -4.98
C ALA A 85 4.24 12.11 -4.27
N PRO A 86 4.34 11.96 -2.95
CA PRO A 86 5.59 12.15 -2.24
C PRO A 86 6.70 11.18 -2.67
N SER A 87 7.97 11.59 -2.52
CA SER A 87 9.16 10.80 -2.91
C SER A 87 9.15 9.34 -2.47
N LEU A 88 8.75 9.02 -1.23
CA LEU A 88 8.71 7.65 -0.75
C LEU A 88 7.69 6.77 -1.49
N TYR A 89 6.51 7.31 -1.83
CA TYR A 89 5.51 6.59 -2.62
C TYR A 89 5.98 6.43 -4.07
N ILE A 90 6.69 7.42 -4.60
CA ILE A 90 7.31 7.32 -5.93
C ILE A 90 8.36 6.20 -5.94
N THR A 91 9.13 6.01 -4.86
CA THR A 91 10.05 4.87 -4.75
C THR A 91 9.32 3.53 -4.81
N ILE A 92 8.16 3.40 -4.17
CA ILE A 92 7.32 2.19 -4.28
C ILE A 92 6.86 1.96 -5.72
N ILE A 93 6.39 3.02 -6.40
CA ILE A 93 6.02 2.97 -7.83
C ILE A 93 7.23 2.56 -8.67
N GLY A 94 8.41 3.09 -8.37
CA GLY A 94 9.68 2.78 -9.02
C GLY A 94 10.08 1.31 -8.97
N LEU A 95 9.76 0.59 -7.88
CA LEU A 95 10.02 -0.86 -7.80
C LEU A 95 9.18 -1.66 -8.81
N VAL A 96 7.94 -1.23 -9.07
CA VAL A 96 7.10 -1.83 -10.12
C VAL A 96 7.65 -1.47 -11.49
N ASP A 97 8.09 -0.23 -11.69
CA ASP A 97 8.75 0.19 -12.95
C ASP A 97 10.01 -0.62 -13.22
N THR A 98 10.84 -0.89 -12.20
CA THR A 98 12.01 -1.76 -12.30
C THR A 98 11.61 -3.16 -12.76
N THR A 99 10.50 -3.70 -12.24
CA THR A 99 10.02 -5.02 -12.66
C THR A 99 9.63 -5.02 -14.14
N VAL A 100 8.86 -4.03 -14.60
CA VAL A 100 8.50 -3.89 -16.03
C VAL A 100 9.75 -3.74 -16.91
N MET A 101 10.71 -2.92 -16.47
CA MET A 101 11.98 -2.69 -17.13
C MET A 101 12.79 -3.99 -17.31
N VAL A 102 12.88 -4.83 -16.27
CA VAL A 102 13.55 -6.13 -16.35
C VAL A 102 12.90 -7.04 -17.39
N TYR A 103 11.57 -7.10 -17.45
CA TYR A 103 10.90 -7.92 -18.46
C TYR A 103 11.07 -7.38 -19.88
N PHE A 104 11.10 -6.06 -20.07
CA PHE A 104 11.48 -5.46 -21.36
C PHE A 104 12.91 -5.83 -21.75
N ALA A 105 13.86 -5.76 -20.82
CA ALA A 105 15.25 -6.15 -21.08
C ALA A 105 15.35 -7.63 -21.47
N ILE A 106 14.68 -8.53 -20.75
CA ILE A 106 14.65 -9.96 -21.10
C ILE A 106 14.06 -10.16 -22.49
N ALA A 107 12.92 -9.54 -22.79
CA ALA A 107 12.27 -9.68 -24.10
C ALA A 107 13.15 -9.17 -25.24
N THR A 108 13.68 -7.95 -25.14
CA THR A 108 14.46 -7.32 -26.23
C THR A 108 15.80 -8.00 -26.47
N VAL A 109 16.53 -8.36 -25.41
CA VAL A 109 17.83 -9.05 -25.51
C VAL A 109 17.65 -10.44 -26.11
N ARG A 110 16.60 -11.17 -25.71
CA ARG A 110 16.37 -12.53 -26.24
C ARG A 110 15.78 -12.49 -27.66
N GLN A 111 14.94 -11.51 -27.98
CA GLN A 111 14.43 -11.30 -29.34
C GLN A 111 15.54 -10.99 -30.35
N ALA A 112 16.61 -10.32 -29.91
CA ALA A 112 17.78 -10.01 -30.74
C ALA A 112 18.52 -11.25 -31.28
N THR A 113 18.19 -12.46 -30.80
CA THR A 113 18.80 -13.71 -31.29
C THR A 113 18.20 -14.23 -32.60
N TYR A 114 16.95 -13.87 -32.92
CA TYR A 114 16.24 -14.34 -34.12
C TYR A 114 15.67 -13.20 -34.98
N ILE A 115 15.65 -11.98 -34.46
CA ILE A 115 15.24 -10.77 -35.21
C ILE A 115 16.51 -10.02 -35.65
N PRO A 116 16.64 -9.65 -36.94
CA PRO A 116 17.76 -8.84 -37.40
C PRO A 116 17.75 -7.46 -36.72
N HIS A 117 18.93 -6.90 -36.43
CA HIS A 117 19.04 -5.62 -35.71
C HIS A 117 18.81 -4.40 -36.61
N SER A 118 18.81 -4.60 -37.92
CA SER A 118 18.53 -3.57 -38.92
C SER A 118 17.52 -4.08 -39.94
N SER A 119 16.91 -3.16 -40.69
CA SER A 119 15.93 -3.48 -41.73
C SER A 119 16.58 -3.89 -43.06
N GLU A 120 17.91 -3.78 -43.17
CA GLU A 120 18.64 -4.08 -44.41
C GLU A 120 18.66 -5.58 -44.74
N PRO A 121 18.94 -6.50 -43.78
CA PRO A 121 18.80 -7.94 -44.00
C PRO A 121 17.40 -8.38 -44.45
N CYS A 122 16.36 -7.62 -44.12
CA CYS A 122 14.99 -7.93 -44.54
C CYS A 122 14.77 -7.83 -46.06
N LYS A 123 15.66 -7.18 -46.83
CA LYS A 123 15.58 -7.21 -48.31
C LYS A 123 15.72 -8.64 -48.86
N ASN A 124 16.47 -9.47 -48.15
CA ASN A 124 16.68 -10.88 -48.46
C ASN A 124 16.14 -11.76 -47.31
N ALA A 125 14.93 -11.44 -46.81
CA ALA A 125 14.32 -12.16 -45.70
C ALA A 125 14.19 -13.66 -45.96
N ASP A 126 14.05 -14.06 -47.23
CA ASP A 126 13.96 -15.45 -47.67
C ASP A 126 15.24 -16.26 -47.43
N THR A 127 16.40 -15.60 -47.30
CA THR A 127 17.70 -16.24 -47.01
C THR A 127 18.22 -15.93 -45.61
N TRP A 128 17.43 -15.25 -44.78
CA TRP A 128 17.83 -14.91 -43.42
C TRP A 128 17.82 -16.14 -42.49
N GLN A 129 18.97 -16.44 -41.86
CA GLN A 129 19.15 -17.58 -40.96
C GLN A 129 18.67 -18.91 -41.56
N VAL A 130 19.08 -19.18 -42.81
CA VAL A 130 18.80 -20.48 -43.46
C VAL A 130 19.56 -21.59 -42.71
N PRO A 131 18.86 -22.62 -42.22
CA PRO A 131 19.47 -23.78 -41.58
C PRO A 131 20.37 -24.55 -42.56
N MET A 132 21.47 -25.15 -42.08
CA MET A 132 22.39 -25.94 -42.92
C MET A 132 21.73 -27.12 -43.64
N ASN A 133 20.57 -27.57 -43.17
CA ASN A 133 19.81 -28.66 -43.77
C ASN A 133 19.10 -28.28 -45.08
N GLY A 134 19.23 -27.02 -45.54
CA GLY A 134 18.55 -26.53 -46.75
C GLY A 134 17.07 -26.20 -46.56
N ASN A 135 16.60 -26.15 -45.31
CA ASN A 135 15.22 -25.75 -44.99
C ASN A 135 14.99 -24.26 -45.31
N GLU A 136 13.73 -23.88 -45.51
CA GLU A 136 13.32 -22.49 -45.74
C GLU A 136 13.69 -21.58 -44.56
N SER A 137 13.90 -20.29 -44.83
CA SER A 137 14.15 -19.29 -43.77
C SER A 137 12.93 -19.08 -42.88
N TYR A 138 13.17 -18.56 -41.68
CA TYR A 138 12.12 -18.27 -40.70
C TYR A 138 11.02 -17.37 -41.27
N PHE A 139 11.40 -16.29 -41.96
CA PHE A 139 10.42 -15.33 -42.50
C PHE A 139 9.71 -15.85 -43.75
N HIS A 140 10.35 -16.71 -44.54
CA HIS A 140 9.68 -17.40 -45.65
C HIS A 140 8.61 -18.37 -45.14
N VAL A 141 8.93 -19.19 -44.12
CA VAL A 141 7.93 -20.07 -43.48
C VAL A 141 6.78 -19.24 -42.92
N LEU A 142 7.06 -18.12 -42.27
CA LEU A 142 6.01 -17.21 -41.84
C LEU A 142 5.17 -16.67 -43.00
N GLN A 143 5.76 -16.28 -44.13
CA GLN A 143 4.98 -15.85 -45.30
C GLN A 143 4.05 -16.96 -45.81
N THR A 144 4.54 -18.18 -45.95
CA THR A 144 3.75 -19.34 -46.42
C THR A 144 2.56 -19.61 -45.51
N LEU A 145 2.73 -19.42 -44.20
CA LEU A 145 1.66 -19.59 -43.21
C LEU A 145 0.62 -18.48 -43.22
N ASN A 146 0.98 -17.26 -43.65
CA ASN A 146 0.03 -16.15 -43.76
C ASN A 146 -0.77 -16.15 -45.07
N THR A 147 -0.52 -17.11 -45.95
CA THR A 147 -1.11 -17.12 -47.28
C THR A 147 -2.57 -17.57 -47.20
N TYR A 148 -3.51 -16.63 -47.37
CA TYR A 148 -4.93 -16.95 -47.43
C TYR A 148 -5.23 -17.60 -48.78
N LYS A 149 -5.54 -18.90 -48.77
CA LYS A 149 -5.82 -19.67 -49.99
C LYS A 149 -6.94 -19.06 -50.83
N ASP A 150 -7.91 -18.41 -50.18
CA ASP A 150 -9.08 -17.81 -50.82
C ASP A 150 -8.89 -16.33 -51.21
N ASN A 151 -7.78 -15.69 -50.82
CA ASN A 151 -7.55 -14.26 -51.07
C ASN A 151 -6.04 -13.97 -51.28
N PRO A 152 -5.49 -14.28 -52.46
CA PRO A 152 -4.05 -14.15 -52.73
C PRO A 152 -3.53 -12.72 -52.65
N ASP A 153 -4.39 -11.71 -52.83
CA ASP A 153 -4.03 -10.30 -52.71
C ASP A 153 -3.71 -9.87 -51.27
N MET A 154 -4.08 -10.67 -50.27
CA MET A 154 -3.74 -10.42 -48.85
C MET A 154 -2.38 -11.00 -48.43
N ASN A 155 -1.63 -11.61 -49.35
CA ASN A 155 -0.34 -12.20 -49.04
C ASN A 155 0.67 -11.12 -48.63
N VAL A 156 1.12 -11.19 -47.37
CA VAL A 156 2.15 -10.30 -46.85
C VAL A 156 3.52 -10.91 -47.17
N PRO A 157 4.38 -10.24 -47.95
CA PRO A 157 5.68 -10.78 -48.33
C PRO A 157 6.63 -10.87 -47.12
N SER A 158 7.59 -11.80 -47.16
CA SER A 158 8.56 -12.07 -46.10
C SER A 158 9.36 -10.83 -45.70
N ASP A 159 9.70 -9.96 -46.66
CA ASP A 159 10.44 -8.72 -46.42
C ASP A 159 9.65 -7.76 -45.51
N LYS A 160 8.33 -7.68 -45.72
CA LYS A 160 7.42 -6.86 -44.90
C LYS A 160 7.25 -7.45 -43.51
N ILE A 161 7.05 -8.77 -43.40
CA ILE A 161 6.98 -9.45 -42.09
C ILE A 161 8.28 -9.22 -41.31
N CYS A 162 9.43 -9.39 -41.95
CA CYS A 162 10.74 -9.12 -41.33
C CYS A 162 10.84 -7.67 -40.86
N LYS A 163 10.48 -6.69 -41.70
CA LYS A 163 10.50 -5.26 -41.34
C LYS A 163 9.59 -4.95 -40.14
N ASP A 164 8.42 -5.57 -40.07
CA ASP A 164 7.49 -5.41 -38.94
C ASP A 164 8.07 -5.95 -37.63
N PHE A 165 8.73 -7.12 -37.67
CA PHE A 165 9.46 -7.67 -36.51
C PHE A 165 10.63 -6.77 -36.07
N VAL A 166 11.42 -6.27 -37.02
CA VAL A 166 12.53 -5.32 -36.73
C VAL A 166 11.98 -4.02 -36.14
N SER A 167 10.91 -3.48 -36.71
CA SER A 167 10.24 -2.27 -36.24
C SER A 167 9.74 -2.44 -34.80
N GLN A 168 9.04 -3.55 -34.51
CA GLN A 168 8.61 -3.90 -33.16
C GLN A 168 9.79 -3.98 -32.20
N TRP A 169 10.87 -4.66 -32.58
CA TRP A 169 12.06 -4.79 -31.74
C TRP A 169 12.71 -3.43 -31.43
N LYS A 170 12.80 -2.53 -32.42
CA LYS A 170 13.26 -1.15 -32.23
C LYS A 170 12.37 -0.36 -31.26
N PHE A 171 11.04 -0.48 -31.36
CA PHE A 171 10.12 0.12 -30.39
C PHE A 171 10.26 -0.51 -28.99
N GLY A 172 10.60 -1.80 -28.91
CA GLY A 172 10.94 -2.47 -27.67
C GLY A 172 12.18 -1.88 -27.01
N ILE A 173 13.25 -1.62 -27.78
CA ILE A 173 14.45 -0.93 -27.28
C ILE A 173 14.10 0.49 -26.81
N GLY A 174 13.33 1.25 -27.60
CA GLY A 174 12.89 2.58 -27.20
C GLY A 174 12.11 2.58 -25.89
N SER A 175 11.18 1.63 -25.74
CA SER A 175 10.40 1.42 -24.52
C SER A 175 11.29 1.07 -23.32
N LEU A 176 12.30 0.22 -23.53
CA LEU A 176 13.29 -0.16 -22.52
C LEU A 176 14.10 1.06 -22.05
N VAL A 177 14.62 1.87 -22.96
CA VAL A 177 15.40 3.09 -22.61
C VAL A 177 14.55 4.05 -21.78
N ILE A 178 13.30 4.29 -22.16
CA ILE A 178 12.38 5.15 -21.41
C ILE A 178 12.16 4.58 -19.99
N TYR A 179 11.92 3.27 -19.87
CA TYR A 179 11.69 2.63 -18.57
C TYR A 179 12.95 2.57 -17.69
N ILE A 180 14.16 2.49 -18.27
CA ILE A 180 15.41 2.64 -17.53
C ILE A 180 15.46 4.02 -16.88
N LEU A 181 15.14 5.09 -17.63
CA LEU A 181 15.12 6.46 -17.09
C LEU A 181 14.03 6.65 -16.03
N VAL A 182 12.80 6.21 -16.30
CA VAL A 182 11.68 6.28 -15.33
C VAL A 182 12.04 5.53 -14.05
N SER A 183 12.55 4.31 -14.16
CA SER A 183 12.97 3.50 -13.01
C SER A 183 14.15 4.14 -12.26
N PHE A 184 15.10 4.77 -12.97
CA PHE A 184 16.22 5.46 -12.35
C PHE A 184 15.75 6.64 -11.48
N PHE A 185 14.87 7.51 -12.00
CA PHE A 185 14.34 8.64 -11.25
C PHE A 185 13.43 8.19 -10.10
N ASN A 186 12.55 7.23 -10.33
CA ASN A 186 11.60 6.79 -9.32
C ASN A 186 12.29 6.00 -8.19
N THR A 187 13.25 5.14 -8.52
CA THR A 187 13.92 4.32 -7.51
C THR A 187 15.12 5.03 -6.91
N ILE A 188 16.13 5.41 -7.71
CA ILE A 188 17.41 5.89 -7.17
C ILE A 188 17.29 7.34 -6.67
N VAL A 189 16.76 8.25 -7.50
CA VAL A 189 16.69 9.68 -7.15
C VAL A 189 15.71 9.92 -6.01
N CYS A 190 14.50 9.37 -6.07
CA CYS A 190 13.51 9.56 -5.00
C CYS A 190 13.92 8.87 -3.69
N MET A 191 14.64 7.74 -3.75
CA MET A 191 15.22 7.13 -2.56
C MET A 191 16.29 8.04 -1.95
N GLY A 192 17.19 8.60 -2.76
CA GLY A 192 18.19 9.56 -2.32
C GLY A 192 17.57 10.80 -1.65
N LEU A 193 16.52 11.37 -2.24
CA LEU A 193 15.76 12.49 -1.66
C LEU A 193 15.07 12.11 -0.35
N SER A 194 14.53 10.90 -0.25
CA SER A 194 13.90 10.41 0.98
C SER A 194 14.92 10.21 2.10
N ILE A 195 16.12 9.72 1.78
CA ILE A 195 17.24 9.58 2.74
C ILE A 195 17.72 10.97 3.19
N ASP A 196 17.93 11.90 2.26
CA ASP A 196 18.34 13.27 2.59
C ASP A 196 17.28 13.96 3.47
N GLY A 197 16.00 13.79 3.14
CA GLY A 197 14.87 14.30 3.92
C GLY A 197 14.82 13.76 5.35
N VAL A 198 15.11 12.48 5.56
CA VAL A 198 15.27 11.88 6.90
C VAL A 198 16.49 12.48 7.62
N ARG A 199 17.64 12.59 6.94
CA ARG A 199 18.88 13.11 7.54
C ARG A 199 18.80 14.60 7.88
N ARG A 200 18.10 15.42 7.09
CA ARG A 200 17.88 16.86 7.39
C ARG A 200 17.09 17.09 8.67
N ARG A 201 16.34 16.09 9.15
CA ARG A 201 15.58 16.17 10.41
C ARG A 201 16.32 15.63 11.63
N MET A 202 17.48 15.00 11.44
CA MET A 202 18.33 14.57 12.54
C MET A 202 19.00 15.79 13.18
N THR A 203 19.29 15.72 14.49
CA THR A 203 20.10 16.75 15.12
C THR A 203 21.51 16.73 14.51
N PRO A 204 22.24 17.87 14.50
CA PRO A 204 23.59 17.92 13.94
C PRO A 204 24.54 16.88 14.55
N GLU A 205 24.39 16.58 15.85
CA GLU A 205 25.17 15.55 16.54
C GLU A 205 24.86 14.16 15.98
N MET A 206 23.59 13.79 15.92
CA MET A 206 23.14 12.51 15.36
C MET A 206 23.55 12.35 13.89
N LYS A 207 23.46 13.42 13.10
CA LYS A 207 23.85 13.40 11.67
C LYS A 207 25.35 13.14 11.48
N ARG A 208 26.19 13.60 12.43
CA ARG A 208 27.65 13.40 12.40
C ARG A 208 28.03 11.98 12.79
N GLU A 209 27.33 11.39 13.75
CA GLU A 209 27.60 10.05 14.26
C GLU A 209 26.97 8.95 13.40
N GLU A 210 25.79 9.18 12.80
CA GLU A 210 25.06 8.16 12.05
C GLU A 210 25.57 8.05 10.60
N PRO A 211 26.21 6.92 10.21
CA PRO A 211 26.65 6.71 8.83
C PRO A 211 25.45 6.66 7.87
N PHE A 212 25.68 7.10 6.64
CA PHE A 212 24.64 7.19 5.60
C PHE A 212 23.90 5.86 5.37
N VAL A 213 24.60 4.74 5.48
CA VAL A 213 24.04 3.38 5.29
C VAL A 213 22.91 3.08 6.28
N PHE A 214 23.00 3.52 7.54
CA PHE A 214 21.91 3.29 8.50
C PHE A 214 20.67 4.13 8.18
N SER A 215 20.85 5.38 7.71
CA SER A 215 19.73 6.20 7.26
C SER A 215 19.05 5.59 6.02
N ALA A 216 19.85 5.08 5.07
CA ALA A 216 19.33 4.34 3.92
C ALA A 216 18.54 3.10 4.34
N LEU A 217 19.10 2.30 5.25
CA LEU A 217 18.47 1.08 5.77
C LEU A 217 17.14 1.38 6.47
N LYS A 218 17.05 2.46 7.25
CA LYS A 218 15.80 2.93 7.87
C LYS A 218 14.72 3.22 6.81
N VAL A 219 15.07 3.92 5.72
CA VAL A 219 14.14 4.20 4.62
C VAL A 219 13.74 2.90 3.91
N ILE A 220 14.68 1.99 3.63
CA ILE A 220 14.40 0.68 2.99
C ILE A 220 13.41 -0.14 3.82
N PHE A 221 13.61 -0.22 5.15
CA PHE A 221 12.67 -0.93 6.03
C PHE A 221 11.32 -0.23 6.17
N PHE A 222 11.25 1.08 5.92
CA PHE A 222 10.01 1.84 5.96
C PHE A 222 9.16 1.67 4.68
N VAL A 223 9.78 1.42 3.53
CA VAL A 223 9.10 1.14 2.24
C VAL A 223 8.02 0.05 2.34
N PRO A 224 8.28 -1.18 2.84
CA PRO A 224 7.26 -2.22 2.93
C PRO A 224 6.14 -1.85 3.91
N PHE A 225 6.45 -1.12 4.98
CA PHE A 225 5.43 -0.62 5.92
C PHE A 225 4.50 0.39 5.24
N CYS A 226 5.06 1.33 4.46
CA CYS A 226 4.26 2.27 3.66
C CYS A 226 3.44 1.57 2.58
N PHE A 227 3.99 0.56 1.93
CA PHE A 227 3.24 -0.25 0.95
C PHE A 227 2.05 -0.96 1.60
N LEU A 228 2.26 -1.66 2.73
CA LEU A 228 1.19 -2.31 3.47
C LEU A 228 0.13 -1.31 3.96
N SER A 229 0.56 -0.14 4.44
CA SER A 229 -0.33 0.95 4.84
C SER A 229 -1.17 1.47 3.66
N LEU A 230 -0.56 1.63 2.48
CA LEU A 230 -1.26 2.05 1.26
C LEU A 230 -2.29 1.00 0.83
N VAL A 231 -1.89 -0.28 0.74
CA VAL A 231 -2.79 -1.39 0.40
C VAL A 231 -3.96 -1.46 1.38
N PHE A 232 -3.68 -1.32 2.67
CA PHE A 232 -4.72 -1.30 3.71
C PHE A 232 -5.67 -0.12 3.53
N ARG A 233 -5.19 1.09 3.24
CA ARG A 233 -6.03 2.26 2.97
C ARG A 233 -6.89 2.10 1.73
N VAL A 234 -6.32 1.59 0.63
CA VAL A 234 -7.06 1.33 -0.61
C VAL A 234 -8.13 0.28 -0.37
N PHE A 235 -7.79 -0.81 0.32
CA PHE A 235 -8.74 -1.84 0.70
C PHE A 235 -9.90 -1.26 1.52
N TRP A 236 -9.63 -0.45 2.55
CA TRP A 236 -10.68 0.18 3.36
C TRP A 236 -11.52 1.19 2.58
N GLY A 237 -10.90 1.99 1.70
CA GLY A 237 -11.63 2.90 0.83
C GLY A 237 -12.57 2.16 -0.11
N LEU A 238 -12.15 1.03 -0.69
CA LEU A 238 -13.01 0.16 -1.49
C LEU A 238 -14.16 -0.43 -0.67
N MET A 239 -13.89 -0.81 0.58
CA MET A 239 -14.90 -1.33 1.49
C MET A 239 -16.00 -0.32 1.80
N ASP A 240 -15.69 0.98 1.84
CA ASP A 240 -16.68 2.02 2.09
C ASP A 240 -17.73 2.16 0.98
N TYR A 241 -17.49 1.59 -0.21
CA TYR A 241 -18.48 1.53 -1.30
C TYR A 241 -19.41 0.31 -1.22
N LEU A 242 -19.20 -0.63 -0.28
CA LEU A 242 -20.05 -1.82 -0.14
C LEU A 242 -21.34 -1.53 0.64
N PRO A 243 -22.42 -2.30 0.40
CA PRO A 243 -23.64 -2.19 1.20
C PRO A 243 -23.38 -2.40 2.69
N ASN A 244 -24.06 -1.61 3.52
CA ASN A 244 -24.00 -1.68 4.99
C ASN A 244 -24.01 -3.09 5.61
N PRO A 245 -24.81 -4.09 5.14
CA PRO A 245 -24.79 -5.42 5.73
C PRO A 245 -23.47 -6.17 5.51
N VAL A 246 -22.77 -5.93 4.40
CA VAL A 246 -21.44 -6.51 4.13
C VAL A 246 -20.38 -5.77 4.94
N LEU A 247 -20.47 -4.44 4.95
CA LEU A 247 -19.55 -3.56 5.67
C LEU A 247 -19.54 -3.84 7.18
N SER A 248 -20.69 -4.14 7.79
CA SER A 248 -20.77 -4.45 9.23
C SER A 248 -20.03 -5.75 9.59
N ARG A 249 -20.14 -6.79 8.75
CA ARG A 249 -19.41 -8.06 8.92
C ARG A 249 -17.89 -7.87 8.78
N CYS A 250 -17.44 -7.13 7.78
CA CYS A 250 -16.02 -6.85 7.60
C CYS A 250 -15.45 -5.95 8.69
N ARG A 251 -16.18 -4.91 9.13
CA ARG A 251 -15.78 -4.07 10.27
C ARG A 251 -15.71 -4.86 11.57
N PHE A 252 -16.56 -5.88 11.76
CA PHE A 252 -16.48 -6.78 12.90
C PHE A 252 -15.21 -7.65 12.83
N GLY A 253 -14.94 -8.28 11.68
CA GLY A 253 -13.72 -9.07 11.46
C GLY A 253 -12.44 -8.25 11.69
N ALA A 254 -12.39 -7.03 11.16
CA ALA A 254 -11.26 -6.13 11.39
C ALA A 254 -11.09 -5.69 12.85
N ARG A 255 -12.19 -5.46 13.58
CA ARG A 255 -12.14 -5.21 15.02
C ARG A 255 -11.58 -6.42 15.79
N CYS A 256 -11.98 -7.63 15.42
CA CYS A 256 -11.42 -8.86 16.01
C CYS A 256 -9.92 -9.00 15.71
N MET A 257 -9.49 -8.78 14.47
CA MET A 257 -8.07 -8.80 14.10
C MET A 257 -7.28 -7.71 14.82
N SER A 258 -7.83 -6.50 14.97
CA SER A 258 -7.19 -5.42 15.71
C SER A 258 -7.05 -5.72 17.21
N LYS A 259 -8.02 -6.42 17.81
CA LYS A 259 -7.90 -6.87 19.20
C LYS A 259 -6.86 -7.99 19.34
N MET A 260 -6.88 -8.97 18.44
CA MET A 260 -5.85 -10.02 18.39
C MET A 260 -4.45 -9.45 18.18
N SER A 261 -4.30 -8.46 17.30
CA SER A 261 -3.02 -7.81 17.06
C SER A 261 -2.55 -7.06 18.29
N GLN A 262 -3.44 -6.40 19.05
CA GLN A 262 -3.07 -5.76 20.33
C GLN A 262 -2.47 -6.76 21.33
N PHE A 263 -2.97 -7.99 21.42
CA PHE A 263 -2.36 -9.01 22.29
C PHE A 263 -0.91 -9.36 21.90
N VAL A 264 -0.59 -9.32 20.60
CA VAL A 264 0.77 -9.56 20.10
C VAL A 264 1.63 -8.29 20.15
N TYR A 265 1.02 -7.13 19.92
CA TYR A 265 1.72 -5.83 19.84
C TYR A 265 2.07 -5.29 21.21
N VAL A 266 1.27 -5.52 22.26
CA VAL A 266 1.55 -5.03 23.61
C VAL A 266 2.91 -5.50 24.13
N PRO A 267 3.32 -6.79 24.07
CA PRO A 267 4.64 -7.20 24.53
C PRO A 267 5.80 -6.67 23.66
N ILE A 268 5.55 -6.44 22.37
CA ILE A 268 6.54 -5.88 21.43
C ILE A 268 6.70 -4.37 21.65
N HIS A 269 5.59 -3.65 21.84
CA HIS A 269 5.55 -2.22 22.14
C HIS A 269 6.15 -1.95 23.52
N ASP A 270 5.92 -2.80 24.52
CA ASP A 270 6.52 -2.62 25.86
C ASP A 270 8.06 -2.81 25.81
N ARG A 271 8.56 -3.72 24.95
CA ARG A 271 9.99 -3.84 24.64
C ARG A 271 10.54 -2.67 23.81
N LEU A 272 9.78 -2.18 22.82
CA LEU A 272 10.18 -1.05 21.97
C LEU A 272 10.00 0.31 22.64
N GLN A 273 9.14 0.45 23.64
CA GLN A 273 8.96 1.67 24.42
C GLN A 273 10.15 1.91 25.36
N LYS A 274 10.93 0.86 25.64
CA LYS A 274 12.29 0.97 26.20
C LYS A 274 13.28 1.67 25.25
N TYR A 275 12.93 1.76 23.95
CA TYR A 275 13.62 2.51 22.90
C TYR A 275 12.65 3.56 22.32
N SER A 276 12.34 4.61 23.07
CA SER A 276 11.25 5.55 22.77
C SER A 276 11.27 6.14 21.34
N ILE A 277 10.47 5.57 20.45
CA ILE A 277 10.08 6.20 19.18
C ILE A 277 8.56 6.36 19.20
N SER A 278 8.10 7.60 19.40
CA SER A 278 6.68 7.93 19.45
C SER A 278 6.09 8.13 18.04
N PHE A 279 4.97 7.48 17.74
CA PHE A 279 4.22 7.61 16.46
C PHE A 279 2.87 8.34 16.62
N PRO A 280 2.82 9.69 16.57
CA PRO A 280 1.55 10.41 16.73
C PRO A 280 0.62 10.47 15.49
N PHE A 281 0.71 9.58 14.48
CA PHE A 281 -0.02 9.76 13.20
C PHE A 281 -1.54 9.57 13.34
N LEU A 282 -1.98 8.82 14.35
CA LEU A 282 -3.41 8.61 14.62
C LEU A 282 -4.09 9.77 15.37
N LYS A 283 -3.36 10.82 15.78
CA LYS A 283 -3.94 11.97 16.51
C LYS A 283 -4.32 13.16 15.60
N ARG A 284 -3.97 13.12 14.30
CA ARG A 284 -4.13 14.25 13.37
C ARG A 284 -5.57 14.47 12.85
N SER A 285 -6.54 13.70 13.33
CA SER A 285 -7.97 13.98 13.10
C SER A 285 -8.59 14.89 14.17
N GLN A 286 -7.82 15.35 15.17
CA GLN A 286 -8.30 16.44 16.03
C GLN A 286 -8.21 17.76 15.25
N PRO A 287 -9.31 18.54 15.15
CA PRO A 287 -9.31 19.85 14.51
C PRO A 287 -8.23 20.73 15.14
N LEU A 288 -7.44 21.40 14.29
CA LEU A 288 -6.48 22.39 14.72
C LEU A 288 -7.26 23.54 15.43
N PRO A 289 -6.86 23.99 16.62
CA PRO A 289 -7.42 25.20 17.21
C PRO A 289 -7.15 26.36 16.24
N ALA A 290 -8.19 27.07 15.84
CA ALA A 290 -8.07 28.21 14.95
C ALA A 290 -7.10 29.27 15.54
N PRO A 291 -6.34 29.99 14.69
CA PRO A 291 -5.44 31.03 15.16
C PRO A 291 -6.25 32.13 15.88
N ALA A 292 -5.78 32.49 17.07
CA ALA A 292 -6.35 33.55 17.89
C ALA A 292 -6.24 34.89 17.14
N LEU A 293 -7.29 35.26 16.41
CA LEU A 293 -7.57 36.65 16.09
C LEU A 293 -7.94 37.38 17.40
N PRO A 294 -7.47 38.62 17.62
CA PRO A 294 -7.81 39.40 18.80
C PRO A 294 -9.31 39.73 18.75
N ALA A 295 -10.09 38.96 19.50
CA ALA A 295 -11.50 39.22 19.71
C ALA A 295 -11.67 40.53 20.53
N PRO A 296 -12.70 41.33 20.23
CA PRO A 296 -13.00 42.55 20.96
C PRO A 296 -13.26 42.24 22.44
N MET A 297 -12.90 43.17 23.32
CA MET A 297 -13.20 43.13 24.76
C MET A 297 -14.72 42.96 24.97
N MET A 298 -15.18 41.71 25.01
CA MET A 298 -16.41 41.34 25.65
C MET A 298 -16.07 40.92 27.07
N VAL A 299 -16.58 41.74 27.99
CA VAL A 299 -16.72 41.48 29.41
C VAL A 299 -16.96 39.99 29.65
N GLN A 300 -16.04 39.36 30.39
CA GLN A 300 -16.21 38.01 30.92
C GLN A 300 -17.42 37.98 31.86
N ALA A 301 -18.60 37.79 31.28
CA ALA A 301 -19.71 37.20 31.99
C ALA A 301 -19.37 35.72 32.19
N LYS A 302 -18.88 35.44 33.40
CA LYS A 302 -18.79 34.16 34.08
C LYS A 302 -19.90 33.19 33.64
N ALA A 303 -19.57 32.27 32.73
CA ALA A 303 -20.40 31.09 32.45
C ALA A 303 -20.16 30.02 33.54
N GLU A 304 -20.43 30.39 34.78
CA GLU A 304 -21.02 29.50 35.78
C GLU A 304 -22.52 29.50 35.49
N SER A 305 -23.00 28.61 34.64
CA SER A 305 -24.44 28.30 34.53
C SER A 305 -24.71 27.24 33.46
N GLU A 306 -24.32 26.00 33.74
CA GLU A 306 -25.11 24.81 33.33
C GLU A 306 -24.64 23.48 33.95
N SER A 307 -23.83 23.53 35.02
CA SER A 307 -23.50 22.35 35.85
C SER A 307 -23.86 22.57 37.34
N GLU A 308 -24.61 23.64 37.63
CA GLU A 308 -25.01 24.04 39.00
C GLU A 308 -26.49 23.81 39.30
N ARG A 309 -27.26 23.24 38.37
CA ARG A 309 -28.68 22.89 38.60
C ARG A 309 -28.93 21.45 39.02
N ALA A 310 -27.93 20.81 39.63
CA ALA A 310 -28.21 19.60 40.39
C ALA A 310 -27.09 19.23 41.40
N PRO A 311 -26.50 20.14 42.20
CA PRO A 311 -25.71 19.70 43.35
C PRO A 311 -26.56 18.80 44.24
N LEU A 312 -27.86 19.11 44.39
CA LEU A 312 -28.81 18.24 45.08
C LEU A 312 -29.08 16.93 44.32
N ALA A 313 -29.22 16.91 42.98
CA ALA A 313 -29.45 15.64 42.28
C ALA A 313 -28.20 14.77 42.19
N ARG A 314 -27.00 15.36 42.14
CA ARG A 314 -25.71 14.64 42.20
C ARG A 314 -25.42 14.15 43.62
N PHE A 315 -25.77 14.94 44.64
CA PHE A 315 -25.74 14.56 46.05
C PHE A 315 -26.77 13.47 46.35
N LEU A 316 -28.01 13.60 45.88
CA LEU A 316 -29.04 12.57 45.95
C LEU A 316 -28.68 11.32 45.14
N HIS A 317 -28.02 11.45 43.98
CA HIS A 317 -27.56 10.27 43.23
C HIS A 317 -26.48 9.52 43.99
N ILE A 318 -25.56 10.24 44.62
CA ILE A 318 -24.51 9.64 45.46
C ILE A 318 -25.15 9.02 46.70
N ASP A 319 -25.92 9.78 47.49
CA ASP A 319 -26.53 9.32 48.75
C ASP A 319 -27.56 8.21 48.58
N ILE A 320 -28.42 8.28 47.55
CA ILE A 320 -29.35 7.19 47.25
C ILE A 320 -28.56 5.96 46.78
N LEU A 321 -27.48 6.11 45.99
CA LEU A 321 -26.61 4.97 45.68
C LEU A 321 -25.93 4.43 46.93
N THR A 322 -25.45 5.25 47.86
CA THR A 322 -24.78 4.77 49.09
C THR A 322 -25.78 4.07 50.02
N LEU A 323 -26.99 4.62 50.18
CA LEU A 323 -28.08 4.01 50.95
C LEU A 323 -28.56 2.70 50.33
N VAL A 324 -28.71 2.65 49.00
CA VAL A 324 -29.10 1.41 48.30
C VAL A 324 -27.94 0.41 48.29
N ALA A 325 -26.69 0.86 48.14
CA ALA A 325 -25.50 0.00 48.15
C ALA A 325 -25.25 -0.66 49.51
N GLN A 326 -25.66 -0.03 50.62
CA GLN A 326 -25.63 -0.65 51.95
C GLN A 326 -26.55 -1.88 52.06
N HIS A 327 -27.60 -1.94 51.24
CA HIS A 327 -28.60 -3.02 51.24
C HIS A 327 -28.47 -3.99 50.08
N LEU A 328 -27.57 -3.75 49.12
CA LEU A 328 -27.31 -4.64 47.99
C LEU A 328 -26.16 -5.59 48.27
N HIS A 329 -26.21 -6.79 47.70
CA HIS A 329 -25.05 -7.68 47.76
C HIS A 329 -23.93 -7.11 46.90
N TYR A 330 -22.69 -7.44 47.28
CA TYR A 330 -21.51 -7.09 46.49
C TYR A 330 -21.64 -7.54 45.02
N GLN A 331 -22.21 -8.73 44.78
CA GLN A 331 -22.47 -9.24 43.44
C GLN A 331 -23.44 -8.36 42.65
N ASP A 332 -24.44 -7.78 43.31
CA ASP A 332 -25.42 -6.90 42.69
C ASP A 332 -24.78 -5.56 42.31
N LEU A 333 -23.90 -5.03 43.17
CA LEU A 333 -23.11 -3.82 42.85
C LEU A 333 -22.16 -4.04 41.66
N VAL A 334 -21.53 -5.21 41.56
CA VAL A 334 -20.71 -5.57 40.40
C VAL A 334 -21.58 -5.63 39.14
N ASN A 335 -22.73 -6.30 39.19
CA ASN A 335 -23.65 -6.40 38.05
C ASN A 335 -24.19 -5.02 37.61
N LEU A 336 -24.55 -4.16 38.57
CA LEU A 336 -24.96 -2.78 38.32
C LEU A 336 -23.84 -1.93 37.68
N SER A 337 -22.59 -2.11 38.12
CA SER A 337 -21.43 -1.45 37.50
C SER A 337 -21.13 -1.94 36.08
N LEU A 338 -21.57 -3.15 35.73
CA LEU A 338 -21.47 -3.65 34.36
C LEU A 338 -22.53 -3.01 33.46
N ALA A 339 -23.72 -2.73 34.00
CA ALA A 339 -24.85 -2.15 33.28
C ALA A 339 -24.75 -0.62 33.06
N SER A 340 -24.13 0.13 33.98
CA SER A 340 -24.01 1.60 33.87
C SER A 340 -22.57 2.10 34.01
N LYS A 341 -22.13 2.93 33.06
CA LYS A 341 -20.80 3.55 33.06
C LYS A 341 -20.65 4.57 34.20
N GLU A 342 -21.70 5.33 34.50
CA GLU A 342 -21.69 6.26 35.63
C GLU A 342 -21.64 5.49 36.95
N MET A 343 -22.43 4.43 37.09
CA MET A 343 -22.37 3.58 38.29
C MET A 343 -21.00 2.93 38.47
N ARG A 344 -20.36 2.51 37.37
CA ARG A 344 -18.97 2.04 37.41
C ARG A 344 -17.99 3.11 37.86
N GLN A 345 -18.15 4.36 37.42
CA GLN A 345 -17.26 5.45 37.83
C GLN A 345 -17.49 5.87 39.28
N THR A 346 -18.72 5.73 39.79
CA THR A 346 -19.05 6.03 41.19
C THR A 346 -18.59 4.92 42.13
N VAL A 347 -18.78 3.65 41.76
CA VAL A 347 -18.36 2.49 42.57
C VAL A 347 -16.85 2.22 42.43
N PHE A 348 -16.28 2.52 41.26
CA PHE A 348 -14.86 2.38 40.93
C PHE A 348 -14.30 3.68 40.34
N PRO A 349 -14.22 4.76 41.14
CA PRO A 349 -13.61 5.99 40.69
C PRO A 349 -12.13 5.69 40.44
N TYR A 350 -11.66 6.06 39.25
CA TYR A 350 -10.33 5.78 38.73
C TYR A 350 -10.14 4.33 38.27
N GLY A 351 -10.06 4.16 36.95
CA GLY A 351 -9.79 2.90 36.26
C GLY A 351 -8.41 2.31 36.59
N HIS A 352 -8.23 1.84 37.82
CA HIS A 352 -7.15 0.97 38.23
C HIS A 352 -7.47 -0.45 37.75
N SER A 353 -7.12 -0.71 36.49
CA SER A 353 -7.17 -2.04 35.88
C SER A 353 -6.12 -3.01 36.45
N GLY A 354 -5.47 -2.70 37.57
CA GLY A 354 -4.38 -3.49 38.13
C GLY A 354 -4.29 -3.35 39.63
N GLY A 355 -4.86 -4.32 40.36
CA GLY A 355 -4.61 -4.56 41.77
C GLY A 355 -5.56 -3.83 42.73
N GLY A 356 -6.50 -4.56 43.33
CA GLY A 356 -7.09 -4.09 44.59
C GLY A 356 -8.45 -4.66 44.98
N PRO A 357 -8.57 -5.94 45.38
CA PRO A 357 -9.62 -6.33 46.33
C PRO A 357 -9.52 -5.54 47.67
N GLY A 358 -8.43 -4.79 47.89
CA GLY A 358 -8.18 -3.99 49.10
C GLY A 358 -9.02 -2.73 49.26
N ILE A 359 -9.35 -2.01 48.17
CA ILE A 359 -10.15 -0.76 48.29
C ILE A 359 -11.64 -1.06 48.54
N LEU A 360 -12.17 -2.15 47.95
CA LEU A 360 -13.55 -2.58 48.23
C LEU A 360 -13.71 -3.15 49.64
N ARG A 361 -12.61 -3.58 50.28
CA ARG A 361 -12.60 -3.97 51.69
C ARG A 361 -12.78 -2.77 52.64
N ILE A 362 -12.52 -1.54 52.18
CA ILE A 362 -12.71 -0.31 52.96
C ILE A 362 -14.22 0.01 53.09
N TYR A 363 -15.01 -0.36 52.07
CA TYR A 363 -16.47 -0.15 52.05
C TYR A 363 -17.27 -1.42 52.40
N ALA A 364 -16.63 -2.58 52.46
CA ALA A 364 -17.22 -3.78 53.01
C ALA A 364 -17.09 -3.78 54.54
N CYS A 365 -18.21 -4.01 55.22
CA CYS A 365 -18.25 -4.06 56.67
C CYS A 365 -17.19 -4.97 57.28
N GLY A 366 -16.66 -4.56 58.43
CA GLY A 366 -15.78 -5.39 59.25
C GLY A 366 -16.44 -6.74 59.55
N ASN A 367 -15.64 -7.78 59.80
CA ASN A 367 -16.20 -9.12 60.04
C ASN A 367 -17.20 -9.16 61.21
N ALA A 368 -17.11 -8.24 62.17
CA ALA A 368 -18.01 -8.12 63.31
C ALA A 368 -19.39 -7.54 62.96
N THR A 369 -19.52 -6.80 61.86
CA THR A 369 -20.78 -6.15 61.43
C THR A 369 -21.44 -6.85 60.24
N LYS A 370 -20.96 -8.04 59.87
CA LYS A 370 -21.59 -8.88 58.84
C LYS A 370 -22.74 -9.67 59.44
N THR A 371 -23.93 -9.54 58.87
CA THR A 371 -25.09 -10.40 59.18
C THR A 371 -25.54 -11.13 57.93
N GLY A 372 -26.18 -12.29 58.08
CA GLY A 372 -26.74 -12.99 56.92
C GLY A 372 -27.99 -12.27 56.43
N CYS A 373 -28.07 -12.02 55.12
CA CYS A 373 -29.31 -11.56 54.49
C CYS A 373 -30.42 -12.56 54.78
N PHE A 374 -31.55 -12.08 55.31
CA PHE A 374 -32.68 -12.92 55.71
C PHE A 374 -33.24 -13.77 54.55
N VAL A 375 -33.09 -13.29 53.31
CA VAL A 375 -33.64 -13.94 52.11
C VAL A 375 -32.68 -14.97 51.51
N CYS A 376 -31.40 -14.64 51.32
CA CYS A 376 -30.46 -15.48 50.57
C CYS A 376 -29.27 -16.03 51.39
N ARG A 377 -29.18 -15.69 52.69
CA ARG A 377 -28.10 -16.07 53.63
C ARG A 377 -26.69 -15.59 53.26
N MET A 378 -26.52 -14.78 52.21
CA MET A 378 -25.23 -14.15 51.90
C MET A 378 -24.91 -13.04 52.92
N PRO A 379 -23.63 -12.83 53.29
CA PRO A 379 -23.25 -11.83 54.27
C PRO A 379 -23.50 -10.42 53.74
N ILE A 380 -24.28 -9.64 54.47
CA ILE A 380 -24.55 -8.22 54.27
C ILE A 380 -24.00 -7.40 55.44
N CYS A 381 -23.79 -6.12 55.20
CA CYS A 381 -23.50 -5.13 56.23
C CYS A 381 -24.73 -4.90 57.13
N ARG A 382 -24.54 -4.92 58.45
CA ARG A 382 -25.56 -4.49 59.42
C ARG A 382 -25.46 -2.99 59.70
#